data_AF-A0A2W6A623-F1
#
_entry.id   AF-A0A2W6A623-F1
#
_cell.length_a   1.000
_cell.length_b   1.000
_cell.length_c   1.000
_cell.angle_alpha   90.00
_cell.angle_beta   90.00
_cell.angle_gamma   90.00
#
_symmetry.space_group_name_H-M   'P 1'
#
loop_
_entity.id
_entity.type
_entity.pdbx_description
1 polymer ?
#
loop_
_entity_poly.entity_id
_entity_poly.type
_entity_poly.pdbx_seq_one_letter_code
_entity_poly.pdbx_strand_id
1 'polypeptide(L)'
;MVPPSRDVVFLLSDLDLPLRDRTYREPDGPHVVIVRGRELDSALDHLDARPDCRALAVIGLPREVPDLDLMIGRRLLVCDADRGRMREFAEAGMAAGAEVEWLNSESPDLNRLATWALPVGSVVLAAGSALRMGTNKLLLDMGGQPLVRHVVEAASDGGCHLVHLVYSDEAVREAVSGAAYCVYNPDAATGQSTSLQAGLNSMPEDMAAALVMLGDQPLVGSRTVSLLLRAWRREGARPAVAAAYGERASWRPPVLLDRSLWSEVMALEGDAGARQLFEQRPELLDTVLASGRPDDVDTPEDYAKIVHLFPRPSQG
;
A
#
# COMPACT_ATOMS: atom_id res chain seq x y z
N MET A 1 -26.31 18.21 3.02
CA MET A 1 -26.61 16.99 2.28
C MET A 1 -25.30 16.21 2.23
N VAL A 2 -25.15 15.26 3.16
CA VAL A 2 -23.92 14.48 3.36
C VAL A 2 -23.87 13.43 2.24
N PRO A 3 -22.77 13.30 1.47
CA PRO A 3 -22.66 12.22 0.51
C PRO A 3 -22.65 10.87 1.26
N PRO A 4 -23.23 9.80 0.69
CA PRO A 4 -23.27 8.51 1.38
C PRO A 4 -21.84 8.04 1.68
N SER A 5 -21.60 7.60 2.91
CA SER A 5 -20.37 6.91 3.29
C SER A 5 -20.18 5.74 2.34
N ARG A 6 -19.10 5.74 1.58
CA ARG A 6 -18.66 4.55 0.84
C ARG A 6 -17.92 3.68 1.83
N ASP A 7 -18.68 3.02 2.69
CA ASP A 7 -18.18 1.96 3.56
C ASP A 7 -17.70 0.81 2.65
N VAL A 8 -16.44 0.39 2.78
CA VAL A 8 -15.99 -0.91 2.26
C VAL A 8 -16.68 -1.96 3.11
N VAL A 9 -17.79 -2.47 2.60
CA VAL A 9 -18.55 -3.54 3.26
C VAL A 9 -17.94 -4.88 2.85
N PHE A 10 -17.89 -5.85 3.76
CA PHE A 10 -17.33 -7.18 3.52
C PHE A 10 -18.48 -8.11 3.14
N LEU A 11 -18.31 -8.94 2.11
CA LEU A 11 -19.26 -10.03 1.82
C LEU A 11 -18.72 -11.31 2.48
N LEU A 12 -19.32 -11.69 3.60
CA LEU A 12 -19.21 -13.03 4.16
C LEU A 12 -20.47 -13.78 3.75
N SER A 13 -20.32 -14.85 2.97
CA SER A 13 -21.39 -15.84 2.89
C SER A 13 -21.42 -16.60 4.23
N ASP A 14 -22.42 -16.29 5.06
CA ASP A 14 -22.90 -17.03 6.24
C ASP A 14 -21.87 -17.53 7.29
N LEU A 15 -21.12 -16.60 7.88
CA LEU A 15 -20.64 -16.74 9.25
C LEU A 15 -21.27 -15.66 10.14
N ASP A 16 -22.14 -16.08 11.07
CA ASP A 16 -22.54 -15.30 12.25
C ASP A 16 -21.30 -15.04 13.11
N LEU A 17 -20.48 -14.05 12.75
CA LEU A 17 -19.30 -13.66 13.52
C LEU A 17 -19.34 -12.14 13.75
N PRO A 18 -19.49 -11.68 15.00
CA PRO A 18 -19.49 -10.26 15.32
C PRO A 18 -18.09 -9.69 15.09
N LEU A 19 -17.91 -9.05 13.93
CA LEU A 19 -16.77 -8.19 13.65
C LEU A 19 -17.08 -6.79 14.21
N ARG A 20 -16.56 -6.50 15.41
CA ARG A 20 -16.72 -5.18 16.09
C ARG A 20 -18.17 -4.66 16.14
N ASP A 21 -19.12 -5.52 16.56
CA ASP A 21 -20.52 -5.16 16.83
C ASP A 21 -21.35 -4.63 15.63
N ARG A 22 -21.05 -5.07 14.39
CA ARG A 22 -21.82 -4.66 13.19
C ARG A 22 -22.58 -5.83 12.54
N THR A 23 -23.78 -5.56 12.05
CA THR A 23 -24.61 -6.46 11.23
C THR A 23 -24.35 -6.16 9.74
N TYR A 24 -24.12 -7.18 8.92
CA TYR A 24 -23.63 -7.03 7.54
C TYR A 24 -24.76 -7.10 6.50
N ARG A 25 -24.71 -6.24 5.48
CA ARG A 25 -25.50 -6.26 4.24
C ARG A 25 -24.55 -6.38 3.05
N GLU A 26 -25.06 -6.70 1.87
CA GLU A 26 -24.27 -6.66 0.63
C GLU A 26 -23.66 -5.26 0.39
N PRO A 27 -22.36 -5.15 0.06
CA PRO A 27 -21.67 -3.88 -0.21
C PRO A 27 -22.17 -3.15 -1.44
N ASP A 28 -22.38 -1.84 -1.31
CA ASP A 28 -22.36 -0.93 -2.46
C ASP A 28 -20.90 -0.58 -2.80
N GLY A 29 -20.39 -1.07 -3.94
CA GLY A 29 -19.05 -0.74 -4.44
C GLY A 29 -17.92 -1.70 -4.03
N PRO A 30 -16.64 -1.26 -4.12
CA PRO A 30 -15.49 -2.12 -3.96
C PRO A 30 -15.43 -2.80 -2.59
N HIS A 31 -15.14 -4.11 -2.58
CA HIS A 31 -15.20 -4.91 -1.38
C HIS A 31 -14.25 -6.12 -1.40
N VAL A 32 -14.17 -6.78 -0.24
CA VAL A 32 -13.41 -8.02 -0.03
C VAL A 32 -14.36 -9.11 0.45
N VAL A 33 -14.12 -10.33 -0.04
CA VAL A 33 -14.89 -11.53 0.29
C VAL A 33 -14.04 -12.42 1.19
N ILE A 34 -14.64 -12.95 2.26
CA ILE A 34 -14.00 -13.91 3.16
C ILE A 34 -14.94 -15.11 3.30
N VAL A 35 -14.48 -16.30 2.89
CA VAL A 35 -15.29 -17.52 2.88
C VAL A 35 -14.56 -18.71 3.46
N ARG A 36 -15.32 -19.74 3.84
CA ARG A 36 -14.76 -21.07 4.09
C ARG A 36 -14.47 -21.76 2.77
N GLY A 37 -13.50 -22.68 2.73
CA GLY A 37 -13.19 -23.40 1.49
C GLY A 37 -14.36 -24.19 0.89
N ARG A 38 -15.35 -24.57 1.71
CA ARG A 38 -16.61 -25.20 1.24
C ARG A 38 -17.57 -24.25 0.49
N GLU A 39 -17.37 -22.95 0.61
CA GLU A 39 -18.17 -21.88 0.00
C GLU A 39 -17.41 -21.19 -1.15
N LEU A 40 -16.24 -21.72 -1.53
CA LEU A 40 -15.37 -21.10 -2.51
C LEU A 40 -16.04 -20.95 -3.89
N ASP A 41 -16.77 -21.96 -4.35
CA ASP A 41 -17.46 -21.88 -5.65
C ASP A 41 -18.48 -20.71 -5.67
N SER A 42 -19.27 -20.56 -4.61
CA SER A 42 -20.19 -19.43 -4.45
C SER A 42 -19.46 -18.09 -4.41
N ALA A 43 -18.26 -18.04 -3.82
CA ALA A 43 -17.44 -16.83 -3.82
C ALA A 43 -16.92 -16.50 -5.21
N LEU A 44 -16.51 -17.50 -5.99
CA LEU A 44 -16.06 -17.31 -7.37
C LEU A 44 -17.21 -16.81 -8.26
N ASP A 45 -18.42 -17.36 -8.13
CA ASP A 45 -19.63 -16.85 -8.80
C ASP A 45 -19.88 -15.37 -8.46
N HIS A 46 -19.68 -15.00 -7.20
CA HIS A 46 -19.79 -13.61 -6.76
C HIS A 46 -18.71 -12.71 -7.38
N LEU A 47 -17.45 -13.17 -7.43
CA LEU A 47 -16.33 -12.44 -8.03
C LEU A 47 -16.55 -12.19 -9.53
N ASP A 48 -17.16 -13.14 -10.25
CA ASP A 48 -17.55 -13.00 -11.65
C ASP A 48 -18.64 -11.94 -11.82
N ALA A 49 -19.68 -11.99 -10.99
CA ALA A 49 -20.76 -11.01 -10.99
C ALA A 49 -20.34 -9.61 -10.51
N ARG A 50 -19.27 -9.52 -9.70
CA ARG A 50 -18.80 -8.30 -9.04
C ARG A 50 -17.34 -7.99 -9.38
N PRO A 51 -17.09 -7.28 -10.50
CA PRO A 51 -15.74 -6.82 -10.87
C PRO A 51 -15.11 -5.85 -9.86
N ASP A 52 -15.93 -5.23 -9.01
CA ASP A 52 -15.53 -4.36 -7.92
C ASP A 52 -15.02 -5.12 -6.68
N CYS A 53 -15.20 -6.45 -6.60
CA CYS A 53 -14.58 -7.28 -5.58
C CYS A 53 -13.07 -7.41 -5.82
N ARG A 54 -12.23 -6.85 -4.93
CA ARG A 54 -10.77 -6.75 -5.16
C ARG A 54 -9.96 -7.87 -4.51
N ALA A 55 -10.54 -8.58 -3.55
CA ALA A 55 -9.82 -9.60 -2.82
C ALA A 55 -10.74 -10.71 -2.30
N LEU A 56 -10.17 -11.92 -2.17
CA LEU A 56 -10.81 -13.11 -1.64
C LEU A 56 -9.92 -13.76 -0.58
N ALA A 57 -10.46 -14.05 0.60
CA ALA A 57 -9.82 -14.90 1.59
C ALA A 57 -10.55 -16.24 1.71
N VAL A 58 -9.79 -17.34 1.69
CA VAL A 58 -10.32 -18.69 1.79
C VAL A 58 -9.75 -19.35 3.05
N ILE A 59 -10.63 -19.73 3.97
CA ILE A 59 -10.27 -20.34 5.25
C ILE A 59 -10.66 -21.83 5.26
N GLY A 60 -9.69 -22.70 5.56
CA GLY A 60 -9.88 -24.14 5.49
C GLY A 60 -10.07 -24.56 4.05
N LEU A 61 -8.95 -24.69 3.33
CA LEU A 61 -8.91 -24.88 1.88
C LEU A 61 -9.65 -26.17 1.48
N PRO A 62 -10.37 -26.16 0.35
CA PRO A 62 -10.99 -27.38 -0.17
C PRO A 62 -9.92 -28.41 -0.54
N ARG A 63 -10.34 -29.65 -0.77
CA ARG A 63 -9.43 -30.74 -1.14
C ARG A 63 -8.86 -30.58 -2.54
N GLU A 64 -9.65 -30.00 -3.43
CA GLU A 64 -9.28 -29.75 -4.82
C GLU A 64 -9.19 -28.25 -5.02
N VAL A 65 -8.17 -27.80 -5.77
CA VAL A 65 -8.05 -26.40 -6.15
C VAL A 65 -8.97 -26.15 -7.34
N PRO A 66 -9.94 -25.22 -7.25
CA PRO A 66 -10.79 -24.89 -8.38
C PRO A 66 -10.02 -24.05 -9.41
N ASP A 67 -10.70 -23.70 -10.50
CA ASP A 67 -10.19 -22.69 -11.42
C ASP A 67 -10.10 -21.32 -10.69
N LEU A 68 -8.93 -20.69 -10.77
CA LEU A 68 -8.63 -19.42 -10.11
C LEU A 68 -8.41 -18.29 -11.12
N ASP A 69 -8.77 -18.45 -12.39
CA ASP A 69 -8.61 -17.40 -13.43
C ASP A 69 -9.34 -16.09 -13.07
N LEU A 70 -10.46 -16.17 -12.33
CA LEU A 70 -11.16 -14.98 -11.82
C LEU A 70 -10.33 -14.15 -10.82
N MET A 71 -9.23 -14.71 -10.31
CA MET A 71 -8.30 -14.04 -9.40
C MET A 71 -7.19 -13.26 -10.11
N ILE A 72 -7.14 -13.24 -11.45
CA ILE A 72 -6.17 -12.42 -12.20
C ILE A 72 -6.24 -10.96 -11.71
N GLY A 73 -5.11 -10.44 -11.20
CA GLY A 73 -5.02 -9.07 -10.70
C GLY A 73 -5.84 -8.79 -9.43
N ARG A 74 -6.31 -9.84 -8.73
CA ARG A 74 -6.98 -9.75 -7.43
C ARG A 74 -6.08 -10.33 -6.33
N ARG A 75 -6.33 -9.93 -5.09
CA ARG A 75 -5.62 -10.46 -3.91
C ARG A 75 -6.27 -11.75 -3.41
N LEU A 76 -5.47 -12.77 -3.15
CA LEU A 76 -5.93 -14.05 -2.60
C LEU A 76 -5.24 -14.32 -1.26
N LEU A 77 -5.98 -14.44 -0.16
CA LEU A 77 -5.47 -14.96 1.11
C LEU A 77 -5.85 -16.42 1.26
N VAL A 78 -4.86 -17.30 1.31
CA VAL A 78 -5.07 -18.73 1.63
C VAL A 78 -4.77 -18.98 3.10
N CYS A 79 -5.75 -19.53 3.83
CA CYS A 79 -5.61 -19.81 5.25
C CYS A 79 -5.91 -21.29 5.55
N ASP A 80 -4.90 -22.05 5.97
CA ASP A 80 -5.05 -23.45 6.38
C ASP A 80 -3.96 -23.84 7.38
N ALA A 81 -4.19 -24.87 8.20
CA ALA A 81 -3.16 -25.47 9.04
C ALA A 81 -2.27 -26.46 8.28
N ASP A 82 -2.77 -27.01 7.18
CA ASP A 82 -2.05 -27.91 6.30
C ASP A 82 -1.16 -27.13 5.33
N ARG A 83 0.14 -27.17 5.62
CA ARG A 83 1.16 -26.50 4.79
C ARG A 83 1.25 -27.04 3.37
N GLY A 84 0.94 -28.31 3.16
CA GLY A 84 0.96 -28.93 1.84
C GLY A 84 -0.14 -28.34 0.96
N ARG A 85 -1.37 -28.33 1.49
CA ARG A 85 -2.53 -27.74 0.80
C ARG A 85 -2.36 -26.24 0.60
N MET A 86 -1.90 -25.52 1.62
CA MET A 86 -1.65 -24.08 1.52
C MET A 86 -0.65 -23.76 0.40
N ARG A 87 0.40 -24.58 0.26
CA ARG A 87 1.38 -24.43 -0.81
C ARG A 87 0.77 -24.71 -2.19
N GLU A 88 0.07 -25.82 -2.35
CA GLU A 88 -0.59 -26.19 -3.61
C GLU A 88 -1.55 -25.09 -4.08
N PHE A 89 -2.40 -24.61 -3.17
CA PHE A 89 -3.36 -23.54 -3.45
C PHE A 89 -2.69 -22.21 -3.76
N ALA A 90 -1.61 -21.87 -3.04
CA ALA A 90 -0.84 -20.66 -3.31
C ALA A 90 -0.14 -20.72 -4.68
N GLU A 91 0.46 -21.86 -5.04
CA GLU A 91 1.10 -22.06 -6.34
C GLU A 91 0.08 -21.93 -7.48
N ALA A 92 -1.11 -22.51 -7.33
CA ALA A 92 -2.20 -22.37 -8.30
C ALA A 92 -2.68 -20.91 -8.44
N GLY A 93 -2.91 -20.20 -7.32
CA GLY A 93 -3.31 -18.80 -7.35
C GLY A 93 -2.27 -17.90 -8.02
N MET A 94 -0.98 -18.11 -7.72
CA MET A 94 0.10 -17.37 -8.38
C MET A 94 0.19 -17.70 -9.87
N ALA A 95 -0.02 -18.95 -10.26
CA ALA A 95 -0.02 -19.37 -11.67
C ALA A 95 -1.18 -18.73 -12.46
N ALA A 96 -2.34 -18.55 -11.81
CA ALA A 96 -3.47 -17.81 -12.33
C ALA A 96 -3.28 -16.28 -12.32
N GLY A 97 -2.16 -15.75 -11.79
CA GLY A 97 -1.90 -14.31 -11.76
C GLY A 97 -2.55 -13.56 -10.59
N ALA A 98 -2.89 -14.25 -9.50
CA ALA A 98 -3.34 -13.64 -8.25
C ALA A 98 -2.18 -13.14 -7.38
N GLU A 99 -2.42 -12.08 -6.63
CA GLU A 99 -1.52 -11.65 -5.55
C GLU A 99 -1.76 -12.49 -4.29
N VAL A 100 -0.97 -13.55 -4.12
CA VAL A 100 -1.18 -14.51 -3.03
C VAL A 100 -0.46 -14.11 -1.74
N GLU A 101 -1.24 -14.07 -0.66
CA GLU A 101 -0.76 -14.09 0.73
C GLU A 101 -1.25 -15.38 1.40
N TRP A 102 -0.54 -15.85 2.42
CA TRP A 102 -0.95 -17.05 3.14
C TRP A 102 -0.83 -16.92 4.65
N LEU A 103 -1.72 -17.62 5.33
CA LEU A 103 -1.82 -17.68 6.77
C LEU A 103 -1.87 -19.13 7.24
N ASN A 104 -0.82 -19.59 7.89
CA ASN A 104 -0.82 -20.90 8.54
C ASN A 104 -1.65 -20.87 9.83
N SER A 105 -2.94 -21.17 9.72
CA SER A 105 -3.89 -21.22 10.84
C SER A 105 -5.13 -22.03 10.48
N GLU A 106 -5.59 -22.86 11.42
CA GLU A 106 -6.87 -23.59 11.31
C GLU A 106 -8.08 -22.69 11.62
N SER A 107 -7.87 -21.72 12.50
CA SER A 107 -8.89 -20.79 13.00
C SER A 107 -8.26 -19.41 13.14
N PRO A 108 -8.06 -18.70 12.02
CA PRO A 108 -7.50 -17.36 12.04
C PRO A 108 -8.44 -16.43 12.83
N ASP A 109 -7.85 -15.52 13.62
CA ASP A 109 -8.61 -14.46 14.27
C ASP A 109 -9.35 -13.63 13.20
N LEU A 110 -10.64 -13.40 13.40
CA LEU A 110 -11.47 -12.54 12.56
C LEU A 110 -10.89 -11.14 12.38
N ASN A 111 -10.35 -10.55 13.44
CA ASN A 111 -9.68 -9.26 13.36
C ASN A 111 -8.49 -9.31 12.40
N ARG A 112 -7.81 -10.46 12.30
CA ARG A 112 -6.68 -10.64 11.38
C ARG A 112 -7.13 -10.70 9.92
N LEU A 113 -8.22 -11.40 9.64
CA LEU A 113 -8.82 -11.46 8.30
C LEU A 113 -9.34 -10.09 7.88
N ALA A 114 -10.01 -9.38 8.79
CA ALA A 114 -10.44 -8.01 8.57
C ALA A 114 -9.25 -7.08 8.30
N THR A 115 -8.18 -7.15 9.11
CA THR A 115 -6.94 -6.37 8.94
C THR A 115 -6.26 -6.62 7.59
N TRP A 116 -6.25 -7.86 7.10
CA TRP A 116 -5.73 -8.17 5.76
C TRP A 116 -6.50 -7.45 4.64
N ALA A 117 -7.80 -7.30 4.84
CA ALA A 117 -8.72 -6.68 3.91
C ALA A 117 -8.83 -5.14 4.10
N LEU A 118 -8.16 -4.57 5.11
CA LEU A 118 -8.15 -3.13 5.33
C LEU A 118 -7.47 -2.40 4.17
N PRO A 119 -8.13 -1.38 3.59
CA PRO A 119 -7.56 -0.60 2.51
C PRO A 119 -6.45 0.30 3.05
N VAL A 120 -5.33 0.31 2.32
CA VAL A 120 -4.16 1.13 2.62
C VAL A 120 -3.92 2.03 1.43
N GLY A 121 -4.01 3.35 1.62
CA GLY A 121 -3.59 4.32 0.62
C GLY A 121 -2.08 4.59 0.69
N SER A 122 -1.54 5.29 -0.30
CA SER A 122 -0.20 5.87 -0.23
C SER A 122 -0.23 7.36 -0.49
N VAL A 123 0.56 8.10 0.28
CA VAL A 123 0.81 9.53 0.10
C VAL A 123 2.24 9.68 -0.42
N VAL A 124 2.39 10.02 -1.69
CA VAL A 124 3.69 10.32 -2.32
C VAL A 124 3.95 11.82 -2.20
N LEU A 125 4.91 12.20 -1.37
CA LEU A 125 5.31 13.58 -1.16
C LEU A 125 6.24 14.01 -2.31
N ALA A 126 5.70 14.80 -3.24
CA ALA A 126 6.37 15.25 -4.46
C ALA A 126 6.29 16.78 -4.65
N ALA A 127 6.03 17.52 -3.58
CA ALA A 127 5.86 18.98 -3.60
C ALA A 127 7.15 19.75 -3.28
N GLY A 128 8.26 19.06 -3.03
CA GLY A 128 9.55 19.69 -2.75
C GLY A 128 10.17 20.31 -3.99
N SER A 129 10.59 21.58 -3.90
CA SER A 129 11.19 22.35 -4.99
C SER A 129 12.72 22.19 -5.02
N ALA A 130 13.22 21.03 -5.45
CA ALA A 130 14.65 20.84 -5.67
C ALA A 130 14.96 20.83 -7.18
N LEU A 131 15.58 21.91 -7.65
CA LEU A 131 16.10 22.01 -9.00
C LEU A 131 17.49 21.35 -9.07
N ARG A 132 17.70 20.43 -10.02
CA ARG A 132 18.99 19.83 -10.34
C ARG A 132 19.18 19.85 -11.85
N MET A 133 20.35 20.28 -12.31
CA MET A 133 20.63 20.46 -13.75
C MET A 133 19.62 21.37 -14.47
N GLY A 134 19.04 22.34 -13.77
CA GLY A 134 18.05 23.28 -14.32
C GLY A 134 16.63 22.73 -14.48
N THR A 135 16.37 21.48 -14.08
CA THR A 135 15.04 20.86 -14.08
C THR A 135 14.65 20.40 -12.67
N ASN A 136 13.37 20.16 -12.43
CA ASN A 136 12.90 19.55 -11.19
C ASN A 136 13.45 18.12 -11.09
N LYS A 137 14.12 17.77 -9.97
CA LYS A 137 14.75 16.45 -9.82
C LYS A 137 13.78 15.29 -10.01
N LEU A 138 12.51 15.50 -9.67
CA LEU A 138 11.43 14.51 -9.81
C LEU A 138 11.14 14.13 -11.28
N LEU A 139 11.53 14.98 -12.22
CA LEU A 139 11.31 14.83 -13.65
C LEU A 139 12.50 14.23 -14.40
N LEU A 140 13.59 13.90 -13.69
CA LEU A 140 14.75 13.28 -14.32
C LEU A 140 14.36 11.91 -14.90
N ASP A 141 14.85 11.61 -16.10
CA ASP A 141 14.58 10.35 -16.78
C ASP A 141 15.32 9.19 -16.10
N MET A 142 14.62 8.09 -15.83
CA MET A 142 15.24 6.87 -15.38
C MET A 142 14.57 5.71 -16.08
N GLY A 143 15.30 5.07 -17.00
CA GLY A 143 14.76 3.95 -17.77
C GLY A 143 13.59 4.34 -18.69
N GLY A 144 13.55 5.58 -19.19
CA GLY A 144 12.51 6.05 -20.12
C GLY A 144 11.26 6.62 -19.45
N GLN A 145 11.26 6.79 -18.12
CA GLN A 145 10.17 7.43 -17.39
C GLN A 145 10.68 8.34 -16.25
N PRO A 146 9.92 9.37 -15.83
CA PRO A 146 10.32 10.28 -14.75
C PRO A 146 10.50 9.57 -13.39
N LEU A 147 11.45 10.01 -12.57
CA LEU A 147 11.71 9.44 -11.23
C LEU A 147 10.46 9.28 -10.37
N VAL A 148 9.63 10.33 -10.32
CA VAL A 148 8.40 10.33 -9.50
C VAL A 148 7.40 9.27 -9.93
N ARG A 149 7.40 8.90 -11.22
CA ARG A 149 6.49 7.90 -11.76
C ARG A 149 6.84 6.50 -11.24
N HIS A 150 8.13 6.17 -11.12
CA HIS A 150 8.57 4.91 -10.49
C HIS A 150 8.07 4.77 -9.06
N VAL A 151 8.06 5.85 -8.28
CA VAL A 151 7.59 5.83 -6.89
C VAL A 151 6.08 5.58 -6.82
N VAL A 152 5.32 6.24 -7.70
CA VAL A 152 3.87 6.05 -7.83
C VAL A 152 3.54 4.61 -8.24
N GLU A 153 4.23 4.09 -9.25
CA GLU A 153 4.05 2.71 -9.72
C GLU A 153 4.44 1.70 -8.63
N ALA A 154 5.56 1.94 -7.92
CA ALA A 154 5.97 1.09 -6.79
C ALA A 154 4.94 1.04 -5.65
N ALA A 155 4.24 2.14 -5.38
CA ALA A 155 3.16 2.16 -4.39
C ALA A 155 1.98 1.26 -4.80
N SER A 156 1.51 1.44 -6.04
CA SER A 156 0.42 0.66 -6.62
C SER A 156 0.78 -0.83 -6.70
N ASP A 157 1.89 -1.15 -7.34
CA ASP A 157 2.39 -2.53 -7.53
C ASP A 157 2.77 -3.21 -6.21
N GLY A 158 2.98 -2.41 -5.16
CA GLY A 158 3.25 -2.89 -3.81
C GLY A 158 2.00 -3.26 -3.00
N GLY A 159 0.80 -2.95 -3.50
CA GLY A 159 -0.49 -3.27 -2.90
C GLY A 159 -1.20 -2.10 -2.20
N CYS A 160 -0.80 -0.85 -2.45
CA CYS A 160 -1.59 0.31 -2.04
C CYS A 160 -2.83 0.44 -2.92
N HIS A 161 -3.99 0.66 -2.30
CA HIS A 161 -5.29 0.68 -2.98
C HIS A 161 -5.53 1.97 -3.74
N LEU A 162 -5.01 3.08 -3.20
CA LEU A 162 -5.07 4.41 -3.79
C LEU A 162 -3.71 5.07 -3.65
N VAL A 163 -3.23 5.68 -4.73
CA VAL A 163 -2.00 6.46 -4.73
C VAL A 163 -2.36 7.93 -4.86
N HIS A 164 -2.07 8.71 -3.81
CA HIS A 164 -2.25 10.15 -3.78
C HIS A 164 -0.87 10.80 -3.87
N LEU A 165 -0.68 11.62 -4.90
CA LEU A 165 0.55 12.36 -5.12
C LEU A 165 0.35 13.82 -4.74
N VAL A 166 1.14 14.32 -3.80
CA VAL A 166 1.10 15.72 -3.37
C VAL A 166 2.14 16.51 -4.17
N TYR A 167 1.71 17.54 -4.90
CA TYR A 167 2.56 18.31 -5.82
C TYR A 167 2.42 19.82 -5.59
N SER A 168 3.44 20.56 -6.02
CA SER A 168 3.44 22.03 -6.10
C SER A 168 3.83 22.52 -7.50
N ASP A 169 4.43 21.66 -8.33
CA ASP A 169 4.86 21.92 -9.70
C ASP A 169 3.96 21.15 -10.68
N GLU A 170 3.32 21.88 -11.60
CA GLU A 170 2.38 21.32 -12.56
C GLU A 170 3.03 20.28 -13.49
N ALA A 171 4.32 20.43 -13.80
CA ALA A 171 5.05 19.47 -14.62
C ALA A 171 5.16 18.09 -13.94
N VAL A 172 5.19 18.04 -12.60
CA VAL A 172 5.15 16.79 -11.82
C VAL A 172 3.79 16.13 -11.94
N ARG A 173 2.69 16.90 -11.89
CA ARG A 173 1.33 16.38 -12.11
C ARG A 173 1.19 15.76 -13.50
N GLU A 174 1.71 16.43 -14.52
CA GLU A 174 1.67 15.94 -15.91
C GLU A 174 2.48 14.65 -16.08
N ALA A 175 3.66 14.55 -15.46
CA ALA A 175 4.53 13.38 -15.51
C ALA A 175 3.88 12.08 -14.98
N VAL A 176 2.96 12.20 -14.02
CA VAL A 176 2.25 11.06 -13.40
C VAL A 176 0.82 10.89 -13.89
N SER A 177 0.43 11.60 -14.96
CA SER A 177 -0.95 11.61 -15.47
C SER A 177 -1.51 10.19 -15.62
N GLY A 178 -2.67 9.96 -14.99
CA GLY A 178 -3.38 8.68 -14.99
C GLY A 178 -2.86 7.63 -13.99
N ALA A 179 -1.73 7.88 -13.32
CA ALA A 179 -1.13 6.91 -12.38
C ALA A 179 -1.44 7.21 -10.90
N ALA A 180 -1.84 8.43 -10.55
CA ALA A 180 -2.17 8.83 -9.17
C ALA A 180 -3.25 9.90 -9.10
N TYR A 181 -3.96 9.96 -7.96
CA TYR A 181 -4.79 11.11 -7.60
C TYR A 181 -3.89 12.28 -7.16
N CYS A 182 -3.98 13.41 -7.86
CA CYS A 182 -3.06 14.53 -7.64
C CYS A 182 -3.64 15.57 -6.69
N VAL A 183 -2.88 15.93 -5.66
CA VAL A 183 -3.24 16.86 -4.59
C VAL A 183 -2.32 18.06 -4.66
N TYR A 184 -2.86 19.23 -5.00
CA TYR A 184 -2.09 20.45 -5.04
C TYR A 184 -1.82 20.98 -3.63
N ASN A 185 -0.56 21.23 -3.30
CA ASN A 185 -0.13 21.89 -2.08
C ASN A 185 0.57 23.22 -2.39
N PRO A 186 -0.12 24.37 -2.28
CA PRO A 186 0.50 25.69 -2.49
C PRO A 186 1.49 26.05 -1.38
N ASP A 187 1.36 25.45 -0.20
CA ASP A 187 2.13 25.79 1.00
C ASP A 187 3.35 24.87 1.19
N ALA A 188 3.78 24.16 0.15
CA ALA A 188 4.90 23.22 0.22
C ALA A 188 6.22 23.85 0.68
N ALA A 189 6.40 25.15 0.46
CA ALA A 189 7.57 25.91 0.90
C ALA A 189 7.62 26.14 2.43
N THR A 190 6.51 25.93 3.15
CA THR A 190 6.43 26.09 4.61
C THR A 190 6.82 24.83 5.38
N GLY A 191 6.91 23.70 4.67
CA GLY A 191 7.61 22.51 5.12
C GLY A 191 6.93 21.20 4.76
N GLN A 192 7.62 20.08 5.05
CA GLN A 192 7.11 18.75 4.72
C GLN A 192 5.78 18.41 5.43
N SER A 193 5.54 18.96 6.62
CA SER A 193 4.29 18.71 7.36
C SER A 193 3.04 19.12 6.58
N THR A 194 3.05 20.25 5.86
CA THR A 194 1.88 20.71 5.07
C THR A 194 1.57 19.75 3.92
N SER A 195 2.61 19.19 3.30
CA SER A 195 2.45 18.21 2.22
C SER A 195 1.88 16.89 2.75
N LEU A 196 2.38 16.43 3.90
CA LEU A 196 1.84 15.24 4.56
C LEU A 196 0.38 15.45 4.97
N GLN A 197 0.05 16.61 5.53
CA GLN A 197 -1.31 16.97 5.92
C GLN A 197 -2.25 17.01 4.71
N ALA A 198 -1.85 17.68 3.63
CA ALA A 198 -2.63 17.74 2.39
C ALA A 198 -2.90 16.33 1.82
N GLY A 199 -1.87 15.47 1.80
CA GLY A 199 -1.99 14.09 1.35
C GLY A 199 -2.96 13.26 2.18
N LEU A 200 -2.79 13.26 3.51
CA LEU A 200 -3.68 12.50 4.41
C LEU A 200 -5.13 13.04 4.41
N ASN A 201 -5.33 14.36 4.34
CA ASN A 201 -6.68 14.95 4.28
C ASN A 201 -7.40 14.64 2.96
N SER A 202 -6.66 14.33 1.89
CA SER A 202 -7.25 13.94 0.61
C SER A 202 -7.71 12.48 0.57
N MET A 203 -7.27 11.65 1.53
CA MET A 203 -7.61 10.23 1.57
C MET A 203 -9.07 10.02 1.98
N PRO A 204 -9.77 9.04 1.38
CA PRO A 204 -11.09 8.62 1.82
C PRO A 204 -11.15 8.24 3.31
N GLU A 205 -12.31 8.41 3.93
CA GLU A 205 -12.51 8.16 5.37
C GLU A 205 -12.35 6.68 5.75
N ASP A 206 -12.62 5.77 4.81
CA ASP A 206 -12.53 4.32 4.94
C ASP A 206 -11.08 3.79 4.83
N MET A 207 -10.10 4.62 4.45
CA MET A 207 -8.69 4.23 4.45
C MET A 207 -8.20 3.96 5.88
N ALA A 208 -7.76 2.73 6.12
CA ALA A 208 -7.32 2.30 7.46
C ALA A 208 -5.89 2.74 7.79
N ALA A 209 -5.06 2.96 6.77
CA ALA A 209 -3.70 3.45 6.92
C ALA A 209 -3.24 4.17 5.65
N ALA A 210 -2.17 4.95 5.78
CA ALA A 210 -1.48 5.58 4.67
C ALA A 210 0.00 5.25 4.71
N LEU A 211 0.53 4.78 3.58
CA LEU A 211 1.97 4.66 3.37
C LEU A 211 2.54 5.97 2.85
N VAL A 212 3.38 6.62 3.64
CA VAL A 212 4.06 7.85 3.25
C VAL A 212 5.35 7.51 2.52
N MET A 213 5.49 8.01 1.29
CA MET A 213 6.65 7.82 0.42
C MET A 213 7.20 9.17 -0.04
N LEU A 214 8.48 9.24 -0.40
CA LEU A 214 9.09 10.44 -0.98
C LEU A 214 9.25 10.27 -2.49
N GLY A 215 8.84 11.29 -3.26
CA GLY A 215 8.86 11.23 -4.73
C GLY A 215 10.26 11.17 -5.36
N ASP A 216 11.30 11.45 -4.57
CA ASP A 216 12.71 11.47 -4.98
C ASP A 216 13.49 10.23 -4.54
N GLN A 217 12.80 9.19 -4.05
CA GLN A 217 13.36 7.90 -3.65
C GLN A 217 12.93 6.77 -4.61
N PRO A 218 13.34 6.83 -5.90
CA PRO A 218 12.87 5.92 -6.94
C PRO A 218 13.32 4.45 -6.75
N LEU A 219 14.28 4.20 -5.87
CA LEU A 219 14.77 2.87 -5.52
C LEU A 219 13.97 2.19 -4.39
N VAL A 220 12.97 2.88 -3.83
CA VAL A 220 11.95 2.27 -2.98
C VAL A 220 10.94 1.55 -3.86
N GLY A 221 11.22 0.28 -4.15
CA GLY A 221 10.37 -0.56 -5.02
C GLY A 221 9.17 -1.19 -4.31
N SER A 222 8.27 -1.77 -5.11
CA SER A 222 7.04 -2.46 -4.68
C SER A 222 7.27 -3.53 -3.60
N ARG A 223 8.39 -4.25 -3.64
CA ARG A 223 8.75 -5.23 -2.61
C ARG A 223 8.88 -4.61 -1.22
N THR A 224 9.42 -3.39 -1.11
CA THR A 224 9.51 -2.66 0.17
C THR A 224 8.13 -2.24 0.64
N VAL A 225 7.28 -1.77 -0.28
CA VAL A 225 5.88 -1.42 0.00
C VAL A 225 5.12 -2.63 0.55
N SER A 226 5.13 -3.76 -0.17
CA SER A 226 4.45 -4.99 0.27
C SER A 226 4.97 -5.50 1.62
N LEU A 227 6.28 -5.37 1.87
CA LEU A 227 6.88 -5.74 3.16
C LEU A 227 6.28 -4.91 4.32
N LEU A 228 6.14 -3.60 4.15
CA LEU A 228 5.58 -2.73 5.18
C LEU A 228 4.09 -2.98 5.42
N LEU A 229 3.32 -3.16 4.34
CA LEU A 229 1.91 -3.51 4.45
C LEU A 229 1.72 -4.83 5.22
N ARG A 230 2.52 -5.86 4.90
CA ARG A 230 2.51 -7.15 5.61
C ARG A 230 2.91 -7.02 7.08
N ALA A 231 3.90 -6.18 7.36
CA ALA A 231 4.39 -5.96 8.72
C ALA A 231 3.36 -5.22 9.59
N TRP A 232 2.65 -4.23 9.04
CA TRP A 232 1.55 -3.54 9.74
C TRP A 232 0.35 -4.44 9.98
N ARG A 233 0.05 -5.35 9.04
CA ARG A 233 -1.03 -6.34 9.19
C ARG A 233 -0.71 -7.46 10.18
N ARG A 234 0.51 -7.52 10.72
CA ARG A 234 0.93 -8.57 11.67
C ARG A 234 0.27 -8.34 13.03
N GLU A 235 -0.09 -9.44 13.68
CA GLU A 235 -0.58 -9.40 15.06
C GLU A 235 0.44 -8.75 16.00
N GLY A 236 -0.05 -7.84 16.85
CA GLY A 236 0.78 -7.08 17.78
C GLY A 236 1.67 -6.03 17.10
N ALA A 237 1.47 -5.76 15.80
CA ALA A 237 2.14 -4.65 15.14
C ALA A 237 1.76 -3.33 15.79
N ARG A 238 2.74 -2.43 15.87
CA ARG A 238 2.53 -1.07 16.35
C ARG A 238 1.78 -0.24 15.29
N PRO A 239 1.15 0.89 15.68
CA PRO A 239 0.34 1.70 14.76
C PRO A 239 1.16 2.39 13.66
N ALA A 240 2.50 2.34 13.71
CA ALA A 240 3.35 2.70 12.59
C ALA A 240 4.40 1.64 12.28
N VAL A 241 4.73 1.49 11.00
CA VAL A 241 5.79 0.60 10.53
C VAL A 241 6.65 1.32 9.50
N ALA A 242 7.97 1.41 9.74
CA ALA A 242 8.89 2.03 8.82
C ALA A 242 9.95 1.07 8.28
N ALA A 243 10.46 1.38 7.08
CA ALA A 243 11.59 0.69 6.51
C ALA A 243 12.90 1.12 7.21
N ALA A 244 13.68 0.15 7.65
CA ALA A 244 15.04 0.35 8.16
C ALA A 244 16.06 -0.17 7.15
N TYR A 245 17.18 0.55 7.03
CA TYR A 245 18.23 0.27 6.06
C TYR A 245 19.61 0.28 6.71
N GLY A 246 20.48 -0.64 6.28
CA GLY A 246 21.86 -0.76 6.76
C GLY A 246 22.01 -1.27 8.20
N GLU A 247 23.27 -1.37 8.63
CA GLU A 247 23.65 -2.01 9.91
C GLU A 247 23.17 -1.25 11.16
N ARG A 248 22.86 0.05 11.04
CA ARG A 248 22.43 0.90 12.17
C ARG A 248 20.92 0.88 12.42
N ALA A 249 20.14 0.14 11.61
CA ALA A 249 18.68 0.04 11.71
C ALA A 249 17.95 1.40 11.78
N SER A 250 18.55 2.49 11.28
CA SER A 250 17.91 3.79 11.23
C SER A 250 16.80 3.75 10.19
N TRP A 251 15.57 4.00 10.64
CA TRP A 251 14.44 4.03 9.72
C TRP A 251 14.44 5.30 8.88
N ARG A 252 13.96 5.15 7.66
CA ARG A 252 13.73 6.22 6.69
C ARG A 252 12.39 5.96 6.01
N PRO A 253 11.78 6.95 5.34
CA PRO A 253 10.68 6.66 4.44
C PRO A 253 11.03 5.49 3.49
N PRO A 254 10.06 4.65 3.15
CA PRO A 254 8.64 4.81 3.46
C PRO A 254 8.24 4.44 4.91
N VAL A 255 7.17 5.08 5.40
CA VAL A 255 6.57 4.81 6.71
C VAL A 255 5.05 4.68 6.57
N LEU A 256 4.51 3.57 7.09
CA LEU A 256 3.08 3.33 7.15
C LEU A 256 2.52 3.90 8.45
N LEU A 257 1.45 4.66 8.35
CA LEU A 257 0.75 5.32 9.44
C LEU A 257 -0.69 4.81 9.51
N ASP A 258 -1.03 4.10 10.59
CA ASP A 258 -2.41 3.74 10.92
C ASP A 258 -3.27 5.01 11.06
N ARG A 259 -4.55 4.92 10.67
CA ARG A 259 -5.53 6.03 10.77
C ARG A 259 -5.56 6.66 12.16
N SER A 260 -5.38 5.86 13.21
CA SER A 260 -5.34 6.32 14.60
C SER A 260 -4.25 7.37 14.88
N LEU A 261 -3.19 7.44 14.07
CA LEU A 261 -2.11 8.41 14.21
C LEU A 261 -2.37 9.73 13.47
N TRP A 262 -3.36 9.78 12.58
CA TRP A 262 -3.48 10.91 11.64
C TRP A 262 -3.80 12.22 12.36
N SER A 263 -4.59 12.20 13.43
CA SER A 263 -4.87 13.42 14.22
C SER A 263 -3.61 14.00 14.87
N GLU A 264 -2.68 13.14 15.30
CA GLU A 264 -1.40 13.58 15.86
C GLU A 264 -0.49 14.14 14.76
N VAL A 265 -0.49 13.51 13.58
CA VAL A 265 0.23 14.00 12.41
C VAL A 265 -0.30 15.36 11.93
N MET A 266 -1.62 15.59 12.03
CA MET A 266 -2.24 16.87 11.71
C MET A 266 -1.77 18.01 12.63
N ALA A 267 -1.25 17.69 13.82
CA ALA A 267 -0.73 18.68 14.77
C ALA A 267 0.77 18.99 14.58
N LEU A 268 1.46 18.33 13.65
CA LEU A 268 2.88 18.54 13.39
C LEU A 268 3.14 19.81 12.57
N GLU A 269 4.26 20.48 12.85
CA GLU A 269 4.69 21.70 12.17
C GLU A 269 6.14 21.57 11.67
N GLY A 270 6.46 22.23 10.54
CA GLY A 270 7.81 22.30 9.99
C GLY A 270 8.27 21.07 9.18
N ASP A 271 9.58 20.89 9.10
CA ASP A 271 10.22 20.09 8.02
C ASP A 271 10.46 18.61 8.31
N ALA A 272 10.35 18.17 9.57
CA ALA A 272 10.70 16.79 9.92
C ALA A 272 9.57 15.76 9.68
N GLY A 273 8.38 16.22 9.27
CA GLY A 273 7.26 15.34 8.90
C GLY A 273 6.91 14.32 10.00
N ALA A 274 6.54 13.11 9.62
CA ALA A 274 6.16 12.04 10.56
C ALA A 274 7.29 11.62 11.52
N ARG A 275 8.56 11.99 11.25
CA ARG A 275 9.69 11.65 12.11
C ARG A 275 9.58 12.26 13.50
N GLN A 276 9.04 13.47 13.59
CA GLN A 276 8.84 14.20 14.85
C GLN A 276 7.98 13.38 15.84
N LEU A 277 6.95 12.71 15.32
CA LEU A 277 6.06 11.88 16.13
C LEU A 277 6.81 10.74 16.82
N PHE A 278 7.68 10.04 16.09
CA PHE A 278 8.38 8.87 16.60
C PHE A 278 9.64 9.18 17.42
N GLU A 279 10.19 10.39 17.28
CA GLU A 279 11.21 10.90 18.20
C GLU A 279 10.62 11.13 19.60
N GLN A 280 9.35 11.57 19.67
CA GLN A 280 8.63 11.76 20.93
C GLN A 280 8.00 10.46 21.45
N ARG A 281 7.52 9.61 20.56
CA ARG A 281 6.77 8.38 20.85
C ARG A 281 7.34 7.16 20.12
N PRO A 282 8.56 6.73 20.45
CA PRO A 282 9.21 5.59 19.80
C PRO A 282 8.49 4.26 20.04
N GLU A 283 7.61 4.16 21.05
CA GLU A 283 6.79 2.98 21.34
C GLU A 283 5.71 2.70 20.28
N LEU A 284 5.43 3.64 19.39
CA LEU A 284 4.45 3.48 18.30
C LEU A 284 5.02 2.93 17.00
N LEU A 285 6.34 2.83 16.91
CA LEU A 285 7.01 2.51 15.66
C LEU A 285 7.61 1.11 15.72
N ASP A 286 7.18 0.25 14.80
CA ASP A 286 7.94 -0.93 14.40
C ASP A 286 8.87 -0.58 13.23
N THR A 287 10.00 -1.28 13.15
CA THR A 287 10.92 -1.17 12.01
C THR A 287 11.16 -2.54 11.40
N VAL A 288 11.21 -2.58 10.07
CA VAL A 288 11.52 -3.80 9.31
C VAL A 288 12.70 -3.57 8.39
N LEU A 289 13.62 -4.52 8.36
CA LEU A 289 14.80 -4.45 7.51
C LEU A 289 14.38 -4.61 6.04
N ALA A 290 14.61 -3.56 5.25
CA ALA A 290 14.31 -3.55 3.82
C ALA A 290 15.61 -3.75 3.00
N SER A 291 15.50 -4.48 1.89
CA SER A 291 16.63 -4.71 0.98
C SER A 291 16.84 -3.58 -0.04
N GLY A 292 15.97 -2.57 -0.05
CA GLY A 292 16.04 -1.42 -0.97
C GLY A 292 17.12 -0.41 -0.59
N ARG A 293 17.21 0.67 -1.37
CA ARG A 293 18.05 1.84 -1.08
C ARG A 293 17.17 3.08 -1.03
N PRO A 294 17.02 3.75 0.12
CA PRO A 294 16.27 5.01 0.23
C PRO A 294 17.18 6.18 -0.18
N ASP A 295 17.96 6.00 -1.25
CA ASP A 295 18.94 6.98 -1.68
C ASP A 295 18.17 8.14 -2.34
N ASP A 296 18.33 9.33 -1.77
CA ASP A 296 17.76 10.55 -2.33
C ASP A 296 18.59 10.97 -3.55
N VAL A 297 17.92 11.36 -4.65
CA VAL A 297 18.62 11.87 -5.84
C VAL A 297 18.95 13.35 -5.64
N ASP A 298 19.97 13.63 -4.83
CA ASP A 298 20.39 14.99 -4.55
C ASP A 298 21.46 15.49 -5.53
N THR A 299 22.48 14.72 -5.90
CA THR A 299 23.53 15.23 -6.80
C THR A 299 23.46 14.64 -8.21
N PRO A 300 24.03 15.31 -9.24
CA PRO A 300 24.22 14.70 -10.56
C PRO A 300 24.97 13.36 -10.47
N GLU A 301 25.90 13.21 -9.53
CA GLU A 301 26.60 11.98 -9.24
C GLU A 301 25.66 10.89 -8.69
N ASP A 302 24.70 11.24 -7.83
CA ASP A 302 23.69 10.31 -7.31
C ASP A 302 22.76 9.84 -8.44
N TYR A 303 22.32 10.77 -9.30
CA TYR A 303 21.56 10.44 -10.50
C TYR A 303 22.33 9.48 -11.43
N ALA A 304 23.61 9.77 -11.72
CA ALA A 304 24.43 8.91 -12.56
C ALA A 304 24.57 7.50 -12.00
N LYS A 305 24.80 7.35 -10.68
CA LYS A 305 24.86 6.03 -10.02
C LYS A 305 23.56 5.25 -10.17
N ILE A 306 22.42 5.91 -10.00
CA ILE A 306 21.10 5.26 -9.98
C ILE A 306 20.66 4.85 -11.38
N VAL A 307 20.87 5.69 -12.40
CA VAL A 307 20.50 5.37 -13.80
C VAL A 307 21.25 4.13 -14.32
N HIS A 308 22.47 3.87 -13.85
CA HIS A 308 23.20 2.66 -14.20
C HIS A 308 22.64 1.36 -13.60
N LEU A 309 21.77 1.45 -12.59
CA LEU A 309 21.13 0.29 -11.96
C LEU A 309 19.91 -0.21 -12.74
N PHE A 310 19.40 0.57 -13.68
CA PHE A 310 18.27 0.19 -14.52
C PHE A 310 18.75 -0.34 -15.87
N PRO A 311 18.33 -1.56 -16.27
CA PRO A 311 18.63 -2.05 -17.60
C PRO A 311 17.96 -1.13 -18.63
N ARG A 312 18.75 -0.57 -19.56
CA ARG A 312 18.18 0.16 -20.70
C ARG A 312 17.23 -0.79 -21.44
N PRO A 313 16.01 -0.36 -21.81
CA PRO A 313 15.19 -1.16 -22.70
C PRO A 313 16.02 -1.49 -23.93
N SER A 314 16.10 -2.78 -24.24
CA SER A 314 16.73 -3.26 -25.46
C SER A 314 16.04 -2.54 -26.61
N GLN A 315 16.76 -1.70 -27.37
CA GLN A 315 16.20 -1.15 -28.59
C GLN A 315 15.90 -2.33 -29.52
N GLY A 316 14.62 -2.66 -29.67
CA GLY A 316 14.07 -3.66 -30.56
C GLY A 316 13.00 -3.02 -31.42
#